data_AF-A0A2G9TA54-F1
#
_entry.id   AF-A0A2G9TA54-F1
#
_cell.length_a   1.000
_cell.length_b   1.000
_cell.length_c   1.000
_cell.angle_alpha   90.00
_cell.angle_beta   90.00
_cell.angle_gamma   90.00
#
_symmetry.space_group_name_H-M   'P 1'
#
loop_
_entity.id
_entity.type
_entity.pdbx_description
1 polymer ?
#
loop_
_entity_poly.entity_id
_entity_poly.type
_entity_poly.pdbx_seq_one_letter_code
_entity_poly.pdbx_strand_id
1 'polypeptide(L)'
;YATEVDVDFVRKSVRAIGRCAIKVETSSERCVATLLELIQTKVNYVVQEAVVVIKNLDTLDEPEARASMIWIIGEYAERIDNADELLESFVEGFHDENTQVQLQLLTAVVKLFLKRPTDTQQLVQRVLSLATQDSDNPDLRDRG
;
A
#
# COMPACT_ATOMS: atom_id res chain seq x y z
N TYR A 1 -20.15 17.46 23.63
CA TYR A 1 -18.79 18.00 23.50
C TYR A 1 -17.73 16.91 23.75
N ALA A 2 -18.02 15.64 23.42
CA ALA A 2 -17.14 14.51 23.72
C ALA A 2 -17.52 13.37 22.78
N THR A 3 -16.91 13.30 21.59
CA THR A 3 -16.95 12.13 20.68
C THR A 3 -16.01 12.24 19.48
N GLU A 4 -15.34 13.37 19.26
CA GLU A 4 -14.11 13.38 18.47
C GLU A 4 -12.99 12.87 19.39
N VAL A 5 -12.78 11.55 19.40
CA VAL A 5 -11.47 11.00 19.76
C VAL A 5 -10.46 11.82 18.96
N ASP A 6 -9.60 12.59 19.63
CA ASP A 6 -8.76 13.64 19.03
C ASP A 6 -7.98 13.06 17.85
N VAL A 7 -8.55 13.22 16.65
CA VAL A 7 -8.06 12.58 15.43
C VAL A 7 -6.65 13.07 15.17
N ASP A 8 -6.38 14.34 15.46
CA ASP A 8 -5.05 14.94 15.33
C ASP A 8 -4.05 14.37 16.33
N PHE A 9 -4.47 14.03 17.55
CA PHE A 9 -3.63 13.28 18.48
C PHE A 9 -3.28 11.90 17.94
N VAL A 10 -4.24 11.18 17.35
CA VAL A 10 -3.98 9.86 16.75
C VAL A 10 -3.04 9.99 15.56
N ARG A 11 -3.26 10.94 14.65
CA ARG A 11 -2.35 11.20 13.51
C ARG A 11 -0.92 11.49 13.98
N LYS A 12 -0.77 12.37 14.98
CA LYS A 12 0.54 12.70 15.56
C LYS A 12 1.21 11.48 16.17
N SER A 13 0.45 10.60 16.81
CA SER A 13 0.95 9.36 17.40
C SER A 13 1.44 8.37 16.34
N VAL A 14 0.67 8.14 15.27
CA VAL A 14 1.05 7.28 14.14
C VAL A 14 2.31 7.81 13.45
N ARG A 15 2.40 9.14 13.24
CA ARG A 15 3.61 9.78 12.70
C ARG A 15 4.81 9.68 13.63
N ALA A 16 4.61 9.73 14.95
CA ALA A 16 5.69 9.53 15.92
C ALA A 16 6.24 8.10 15.85
N ILE A 17 5.39 7.08 15.70
CA ILE A 17 5.80 5.68 15.46
C ILE A 17 6.66 5.61 14.18
N GLY A 18 6.22 6.26 13.10
CA GLY A 18 7.00 6.38 11.87
C GLY A 18 8.39 7.00 12.05
N ARG A 19 8.46 8.12 12.78
CA ARG A 19 9.75 8.78 13.07
C ARG A 19 10.66 7.92 13.94
N CYS A 20 10.09 7.13 14.86
CA CYS A 20 10.87 6.17 15.64
C CYS A 20 11.44 5.06 14.75
N ALA A 21 10.66 4.56 13.79
CA ALA A 21 11.12 3.55 12.84
C ALA A 21 12.27 4.06 11.95
N ILE A 22 12.24 5.32 11.50
CA ILE A 22 13.33 5.94 10.73
C ILE A 22 14.58 6.15 11.59
N LYS A 23 14.40 6.59 12.84
CA LYS A 23 15.51 7.05 13.69
C LYS A 23 16.19 5.92 14.46
N VAL A 24 15.51 4.78 14.63
CA VAL A 24 15.99 3.62 15.37
C VAL A 24 15.78 2.36 14.53
N GLU A 25 16.83 1.94 13.84
CA GLU A 25 16.83 0.82 12.89
C GLU A 25 16.36 -0.49 13.55
N THR A 26 16.72 -0.75 14.82
CA THR A 26 16.27 -1.94 15.57
C THR A 26 14.79 -1.91 15.96
N SER A 27 14.12 -0.78 15.80
CA SER A 27 12.69 -0.60 16.11
C SER A 27 11.82 -0.57 14.84
N SER A 28 12.42 -0.55 13.65
CA SER A 28 11.70 -0.45 12.38
C SER A 28 10.70 -1.60 12.20
N GLU A 29 11.13 -2.85 12.38
CA GLU A 29 10.30 -4.05 12.29
C GLU A 29 9.09 -3.98 13.23
N ARG A 30 9.31 -3.61 14.50
CA ARG A 30 8.23 -3.49 15.49
C ARG A 30 7.27 -2.35 15.18
N CYS A 31 7.78 -1.24 14.64
CA CYS A 31 6.95 -0.12 14.22
C CYS A 31 6.10 -0.51 13.01
N VAL A 32 6.66 -1.20 12.02
CA VAL A 32 5.91 -1.71 10.87
C VAL A 32 4.84 -2.69 11.33
N ALA A 33 5.16 -3.66 12.19
CA ALA A 33 4.18 -4.58 12.76
C ALA A 33 3.03 -3.85 13.49
N THR A 34 3.35 -2.84 14.30
CA THR A 34 2.33 -2.03 15.00
C THR A 34 1.48 -1.24 14.02
N LEU A 35 2.07 -0.65 12.97
CA LEU A 35 1.34 0.08 11.94
C LEU A 35 0.42 -0.85 11.14
N LEU A 36 0.84 -2.09 10.87
CA LEU A 36 0.01 -3.11 10.25
C LEU A 36 -1.17 -3.51 11.14
N GLU A 37 -0.98 -3.70 12.44
CA GLU A 37 -2.08 -3.93 13.40
C GLU A 37 -3.06 -2.75 13.44
N LEU A 38 -2.54 -1.52 13.44
CA LEU A 38 -3.35 -0.32 13.38
C LEU A 38 -4.20 -0.24 12.11
N ILE A 39 -3.70 -0.77 10.98
CA ILE A 39 -4.49 -0.85 9.75
C ILE A 39 -5.62 -1.89 9.87
N GLN A 40 -5.39 -3.00 10.58
CA GLN A 40 -6.42 -4.01 10.84
C GLN A 40 -7.59 -3.50 11.68
N THR A 41 -7.41 -2.40 12.42
CA THR A 41 -8.51 -1.76 13.18
C THR A 41 -9.61 -1.18 12.29
N LYS A 42 -9.36 -1.03 10.97
CA LYS A 42 -10.29 -0.47 9.96
C LYS A 42 -10.76 0.96 10.28
N VAL A 43 -10.05 1.69 11.13
CA VAL A 43 -10.35 3.09 11.43
C VAL A 43 -9.77 4.00 10.35
N ASN A 44 -10.63 4.68 9.59
CA ASN A 44 -10.28 5.36 8.33
C ASN A 44 -9.06 6.29 8.42
N TYR A 45 -9.03 7.18 9.42
CA TYR A 45 -7.95 8.16 9.58
C TYR A 45 -6.65 7.51 10.07
N VAL A 46 -6.72 6.36 10.75
CA VAL A 46 -5.56 5.58 11.19
C VAL A 46 -4.94 4.87 10.01
N VAL A 47 -5.77 4.25 9.16
CA VAL A 47 -5.32 3.55 7.95
C VAL A 47 -4.59 4.51 7.00
N GLN A 48 -5.16 5.69 6.73
CA GLN A 48 -4.52 6.69 5.86
C GLN A 48 -3.16 7.13 6.41
N GLU A 49 -3.06 7.48 7.69
CA GLU A 49 -1.78 7.90 8.27
C GLU A 49 -0.77 6.75 8.34
N ALA A 50 -1.21 5.54 8.65
CA ALA A 50 -0.32 4.38 8.69
C ALA A 50 0.26 4.10 7.31
N VAL A 51 -0.53 4.19 6.23
CA VAL A 51 -0.04 4.03 4.85
C VAL A 51 0.99 5.10 4.50
N VAL A 52 0.72 6.37 4.82
CA VAL A 52 1.69 7.47 4.57
C VAL A 52 2.99 7.24 5.35
N VAL A 53 2.89 6.80 6.60
CA VAL A 53 4.05 6.54 7.44
C VAL A 53 4.83 5.34 6.93
N ILE A 54 4.17 4.24 6.59
CA ILE A 54 4.82 3.03 6.04
C ILE A 54 5.48 3.35 4.70
N LYS A 55 4.85 4.13 3.81
CA LYS A 55 5.48 4.53 2.53
C LYS A 55 6.77 5.33 2.73
N ASN A 56 6.81 6.20 3.75
CA ASN A 56 8.03 6.97 4.07
C ASN A 56 9.12 6.12 4.73
N LEU A 57 8.78 4.91 5.18
CA LEU A 57 9.75 3.89 5.58
C LEU A 57 10.13 3.14 4.30
N ASP A 58 11.05 3.70 3.51
CA ASP A 58 11.65 3.08 2.31
C ASP A 58 12.40 1.75 2.59
N THR A 59 12.21 1.14 3.78
CA THR A 59 12.91 -0.04 4.28
C THR A 59 12.03 -1.31 4.30
N LEU A 60 10.94 -1.35 3.54
CA LEU A 60 10.14 -2.58 3.43
C LEU A 60 10.86 -3.60 2.54
N ASP A 61 11.92 -4.23 3.05
CA ASP A 61 12.58 -5.34 2.36
C ASP A 61 11.73 -6.62 2.38
N GLU A 62 10.75 -6.72 3.29
CA GLU A 62 9.88 -7.89 3.43
C GLU A 62 8.72 -7.90 2.42
N PRO A 63 8.62 -8.94 1.56
CA PRO A 63 7.53 -9.06 0.59
C PRO A 63 6.13 -9.07 1.21
N GLU A 64 5.97 -9.63 2.41
CA GLU A 64 4.69 -9.68 3.12
C GLU A 64 4.19 -8.29 3.51
N ALA A 65 5.09 -7.42 3.98
CA ALA A 65 4.75 -6.05 4.36
C ALA A 65 4.39 -5.21 3.13
N ARG A 66 5.12 -5.38 2.02
CA ARG A 66 4.81 -4.71 0.74
C ARG A 66 3.47 -5.17 0.16
N ALA A 67 3.23 -6.48 0.11
CA ALA A 67 1.94 -7.03 -0.33
C ALA A 67 0.78 -6.52 0.54
N SER A 68 0.96 -6.48 1.87
CA SER A 68 -0.03 -5.93 2.79
C SER A 68 -0.32 -4.46 2.48
N MET A 69 0.73 -3.64 2.29
CA MET A 69 0.55 -2.23 1.96
C MET A 69 -0.21 -2.03 0.64
N ILE A 70 0.16 -2.77 -0.41
CA ILE A 70 -0.53 -2.73 -1.71
C ILE A 70 -2.01 -3.15 -1.56
N TRP A 71 -2.28 -4.21 -0.79
CA TRP A 71 -3.65 -4.64 -0.51
C TRP A 71 -4.46 -3.54 0.17
N ILE A 72 -3.88 -2.85 1.16
CA ILE A 72 -4.53 -1.75 1.89
C ILE A 72 -4.83 -0.60 0.93
N ILE A 73 -3.87 -0.20 0.10
CA ILE A 73 -4.06 0.88 -0.86
C ILE A 73 -5.20 0.53 -1.84
N GLY A 74 -5.23 -0.70 -2.35
CA GLY A 74 -6.29 -1.18 -3.25
C GLY A 74 -7.66 -1.32 -2.57
N GLU A 75 -7.70 -1.81 -1.33
CA GLU A 75 -8.94 -2.01 -0.55
C GLU A 75 -9.58 -0.68 -0.16
N TYR A 76 -8.75 0.31 0.20
CA TYR A 76 -9.19 1.63 0.63
C TYR A 76 -8.97 2.72 -0.42
N ALA A 77 -8.86 2.32 -1.70
CA ALA A 77 -8.59 3.20 -2.84
C ALA A 77 -9.56 4.38 -2.96
N GLU A 78 -10.84 4.21 -2.61
CA GLU A 78 -11.83 5.30 -2.63
C GLU A 78 -11.52 6.40 -1.61
N ARG A 79 -10.83 6.04 -0.52
CA ARG A 79 -10.54 6.92 0.61
C ARG A 79 -9.14 7.49 0.56
N ILE A 80 -8.21 6.88 -0.17
CA ILE A 80 -6.84 7.35 -0.29
C ILE A 80 -6.78 8.20 -1.57
N ASP A 81 -6.63 9.51 -1.41
CA ASP A 81 -6.72 10.44 -2.55
C ASP A 81 -5.63 10.17 -3.59
N ASN A 82 -4.41 9.88 -3.16
CA ASN A 82 -3.23 9.59 -3.99
C ASN A 82 -2.95 8.08 -4.16
N ALA A 83 -3.99 7.23 -4.13
CA ALA A 83 -3.83 5.77 -4.25
C ALA A 83 -3.18 5.34 -5.57
N ASP A 84 -3.48 6.06 -6.64
CA ASP A 84 -2.91 5.93 -7.98
C ASP A 84 -1.41 6.20 -7.98
N GLU A 85 -0.96 7.35 -7.47
CA GLU A 85 0.47 7.69 -7.36
C GLU A 85 1.23 6.67 -6.50
N LEU A 86 0.58 6.17 -5.43
CA LEU A 86 1.16 5.16 -4.56
C LEU A 86 1.37 3.84 -5.30
N LEU A 87 0.34 3.32 -5.98
CA LEU A 87 0.44 2.07 -6.72
C LEU A 87 1.34 2.19 -7.96
N GLU A 88 1.41 3.36 -8.59
CA GLU A 88 2.30 3.59 -9.74
C GLU A 88 3.77 3.35 -9.39
N SER A 89 4.22 3.83 -8.22
CA SER A 89 5.59 3.57 -7.75
C SER A 89 5.92 2.07 -7.61
N PHE A 90 4.94 1.24 -7.26
CA PHE A 90 5.10 -0.22 -7.22
C PHE A 90 5.09 -0.85 -8.61
N VAL A 91 4.33 -0.28 -9.56
CA VAL A 91 4.27 -0.79 -10.94
C VAL A 91 5.59 -0.52 -11.68
N GLU A 92 6.29 0.57 -11.36
CA GLU A 92 7.61 0.87 -11.93
C GLU A 92 8.67 -0.20 -11.61
N GLY A 93 8.60 -0.81 -10.42
CA GLY A 93 9.49 -1.88 -9.97
C GLY A 93 8.93 -3.30 -10.16
N PHE A 94 7.85 -3.48 -10.94
CA PHE A 94 7.05 -4.72 -10.93
C PHE A 94 7.86 -6.01 -11.08
N HIS A 95 8.84 -6.08 -11.98
CA HIS A 95 9.62 -7.30 -12.22
C HIS A 95 10.64 -7.61 -11.13
N ASP A 96 11.05 -6.62 -10.34
CA ASP A 96 11.98 -6.79 -9.23
C ASP A 96 11.26 -7.29 -7.96
N GLU A 97 9.93 -7.29 -7.98
CA GLU A 97 9.09 -7.75 -6.87
C GLU A 97 8.92 -9.27 -6.80
N ASN A 98 8.65 -9.76 -5.59
CA ASN A 98 8.21 -11.15 -5.40
C ASN A 98 6.85 -11.39 -6.08
N THR A 99 6.63 -12.60 -6.61
CA THR A 99 5.34 -13.03 -7.20
C THR A 99 4.12 -12.70 -6.35
N GLN A 100 4.18 -12.87 -5.03
CA GLN A 100 3.06 -12.52 -4.15
C GLN A 100 2.72 -11.02 -4.23
N VAL A 101 3.73 -10.16 -4.27
CA VAL A 101 3.59 -8.71 -4.38
C VAL A 101 3.05 -8.34 -5.77
N GLN A 102 3.57 -8.96 -6.83
CA GLN A 102 3.10 -8.77 -8.21
C GLN A 102 1.60 -9.09 -8.35
N LEU A 103 1.15 -10.25 -7.83
CA LEU A 103 -0.26 -10.65 -7.84
C LEU A 103 -1.14 -9.68 -7.04
N GLN A 104 -0.62 -9.22 -5.90
CA GLN A 104 -1.34 -8.29 -5.05
C GLN A 104 -1.45 -6.91 -5.68
N LEU A 105 -0.42 -6.47 -6.42
CA LEU A 105 -0.40 -5.22 -7.17
C LEU A 105 -1.40 -5.23 -8.32
N LEU A 106 -1.42 -6.30 -9.10
CA LEU A 106 -2.41 -6.51 -10.14
C LEU A 106 -3.84 -6.39 -9.59
N THR A 107 -4.11 -7.09 -8.48
CA THR A 107 -5.42 -7.03 -7.81
C THR A 107 -5.77 -5.62 -7.32
N ALA A 108 -4.81 -4.93 -6.70
CA ALA A 108 -5.01 -3.59 -6.15
C ALA A 108 -5.27 -2.54 -7.24
N VAL A 109 -4.50 -2.59 -8.34
CA VAL A 109 -4.68 -1.68 -9.48
C VAL A 109 -6.01 -1.93 -10.18
N VAL A 110 -6.42 -3.20 -10.37
CA VAL A 110 -7.75 -3.52 -10.92
C VAL A 110 -8.87 -3.02 -10.00
N LYS A 111 -8.74 -3.20 -8.69
CA LYS A 111 -9.70 -2.64 -7.72
C LYS A 111 -9.77 -1.12 -7.85
N LEU A 112 -8.63 -0.43 -7.85
CA LEU A 112 -8.55 1.01 -8.02
C LEU A 112 -9.25 1.46 -9.32
N PHE A 113 -9.02 0.76 -10.44
CA PHE A 113 -9.67 1.04 -11.72
C PHE A 113 -11.18 0.88 -11.68
N LEU A 114 -11.70 -0.18 -11.04
CA LEU A 114 -13.14 -0.36 -10.87
C LEU A 114 -13.79 0.76 -10.04
N LYS A 115 -13.02 1.49 -9.23
CA LYS A 115 -13.49 2.62 -8.43
C LYS A 115 -13.31 3.98 -9.12
N ARG A 116 -12.18 4.18 -9.82
CA ARG A 116 -11.79 5.46 -10.45
C ARG A 116 -11.33 5.24 -11.90
N PRO A 117 -12.23 4.84 -12.82
CA PRO A 117 -11.82 4.36 -14.16
C PRO A 117 -11.21 5.45 -15.05
N THR A 118 -11.62 6.71 -14.91
CA THR A 118 -11.12 7.82 -15.73
C THR A 118 -9.65 8.14 -15.48
N ASP A 119 -9.21 8.08 -14.24
CA ASP A 119 -7.88 8.59 -13.84
C ASP A 119 -6.83 7.47 -13.87
N THR A 120 -7.27 6.20 -13.85
CA THR A 120 -6.40 5.04 -13.60
C THR A 120 -6.33 4.06 -14.78
N GLN A 121 -6.93 4.45 -15.92
CA GLN A 121 -6.93 3.64 -17.14
C GLN A 121 -5.52 3.33 -17.65
N GLN A 122 -4.60 4.29 -17.62
CA GLN A 122 -3.22 4.07 -18.05
C GLN A 122 -2.48 3.11 -17.11
N LEU A 123 -2.69 3.26 -15.80
CA LEU A 123 -2.06 2.43 -14.78
C LEU A 123 -2.50 0.97 -14.89
N VAL A 124 -3.81 0.73 -15.07
CA VAL A 124 -4.32 -0.65 -15.24
C VAL A 124 -3.84 -1.28 -16.54
N GLN A 125 -3.78 -0.53 -17.64
CA GLN A 125 -3.22 -1.05 -18.89
C GLN A 125 -1.75 -1.44 -18.73
N ARG A 126 -0.95 -0.59 -18.06
CA ARG A 126 0.47 -0.85 -17.80
C ARG A 126 0.68 -2.12 -16.98
N VAL A 127 -0.02 -2.29 -15.86
CA VAL A 127 0.16 -3.48 -15.00
C VAL A 127 -0.29 -4.77 -15.70
N LEU A 128 -1.36 -4.73 -16.50
CA LEU A 128 -1.82 -5.89 -17.27
C LEU A 128 -0.83 -6.26 -18.37
N SER A 129 -0.25 -5.27 -19.07
CA SER A 129 0.81 -5.52 -20.05
C SER A 129 2.04 -6.17 -19.42
N LEU A 130 2.52 -5.66 -18.28
CA LEU A 130 3.66 -6.23 -17.55
C LEU A 130 3.37 -7.67 -17.07
N ALA A 131 2.13 -7.94 -16.61
CA ALA A 131 1.73 -9.27 -16.14
C ALA A 131 1.54 -10.30 -17.27
N THR A 132 1.14 -9.87 -18.47
CA THR A 132 0.79 -10.78 -19.58
C THR A 132 1.91 -10.96 -20.60
N GLN A 133 2.63 -9.88 -20.93
CA GLN A 133 3.64 -9.89 -22.01
C GLN A 133 5.04 -10.16 -21.47
N ASP A 134 5.35 -9.65 -20.27
CA ASP A 134 6.72 -9.63 -19.75
C ASP A 134 6.93 -10.56 -18.54
N SER A 135 5.88 -11.20 -18.03
CA SER A 135 5.98 -12.17 -16.92
C SER A 135 6.15 -13.59 -17.43
N ASP A 136 7.11 -14.35 -16.89
CA ASP A 136 7.26 -15.78 -17.15
C ASP A 136 6.39 -16.66 -16.25
N ASN A 137 5.70 -16.05 -15.27
CA ASN A 137 4.87 -16.79 -14.32
C ASN A 137 3.46 -17.06 -14.89
N PRO A 138 3.06 -18.33 -15.06
CA PRO A 138 1.75 -18.68 -15.61
C PRO A 138 0.58 -18.15 -14.76
N ASP A 139 0.69 -18.10 -13.42
CA ASP A 139 -0.37 -17.59 -12.54
C ASP A 139 -0.59 -16.08 -12.71
N LEU A 140 0.48 -15.34 -13.07
CA LEU A 140 0.39 -13.91 -13.38
C LEU A 140 -0.25 -13.68 -14.76
N ARG A 141 0.09 -14.51 -15.74
CA ARG A 141 -0.50 -14.44 -17.09
C ARG A 141 -1.99 -14.77 -17.09
N ASP A 142 -2.42 -15.75 -16.29
CA ASP A 142 -3.82 -16.16 -16.20
C ASP A 142 -4.70 -15.11 -15.48
N ARG A 143 -4.10 -14.23 -14.69
CA ARG A 143 -4.81 -13.18 -13.93
C ARG A 143 -4.79 -11.79 -14.56
N GLY A 144 -3.84 -11.51 -15.45
CA GLY A 144 -3.74 -10.24 -16.18
C GLY A 144 -4.53 -10.25 -17.47
#